data_AF-A0A965YQK1-F1
#
_entry.id   AF-A0A965YQK1-F1
#
_cell.length_a   1.000
_cell.length_b   1.000
_cell.length_c   1.000
_cell.angle_alpha   90.00
_cell.angle_beta   90.00
_cell.angle_gamma   90.00
#
_symmetry.space_group_name_H-M   'P 1'
#
loop_
_entity.id
_entity.type
_entity.pdbx_description
1 polymer ?
#
loop_
_entity_poly.entity_id
_entity_poly.type
_entity_poly.pdbx_seq_one_letter_code
_entity_poly.pdbx_strand_id
1 'polypeptide(L)'
;MDTVEQLQYIQHKWLPWFYYNASKKVMELLKEQGGSMFIDLLNTMNEDDPQYCCPFDAVDFRIETMEDVDSNVTFCQINMPPIQKPLLCRRVYLVHNEDFSSRFVYTIELTESGEYWICGWSENNTYLIFDGKLTDDVNDEFLQVKKLFLLNSHKISVQISNT
;
A
#
# COMPACT_ATOMS: atom_id res chain seq x y z
N MET A 1 -9.21 20.45 2.44
CA MET A 1 -8.77 19.23 3.16
C MET A 1 -7.35 19.48 3.56
N ASP A 2 -6.95 19.18 4.80
CA ASP A 2 -5.54 19.34 5.16
C ASP A 2 -4.66 18.24 4.54
N THR A 3 -3.35 18.41 4.55
CA THR A 3 -2.40 17.46 3.93
C THR A 3 -2.47 16.06 4.55
N VAL A 4 -2.78 15.95 5.85
CA VAL A 4 -2.87 14.66 6.54
C VAL A 4 -4.11 13.91 6.08
N GLU A 5 -5.25 14.59 6.03
CA GLU A 5 -6.51 14.04 5.51
C GLU A 5 -6.37 13.60 4.04
N GLN A 6 -5.66 14.39 3.22
CA GLN A 6 -5.35 14.04 1.82
C GLN A 6 -4.54 12.76 1.71
N LEU A 7 -3.44 12.65 2.43
CA LEU A 7 -2.61 11.45 2.39
C LEU A 7 -3.37 10.23 2.92
N GLN A 8 -4.15 10.39 3.98
CA GLN A 8 -4.96 9.30 4.52
C GLN A 8 -6.00 8.84 3.48
N TYR A 9 -6.66 9.77 2.78
CA TYR A 9 -7.58 9.43 1.69
C TYR A 9 -6.85 8.68 0.56
N ILE A 10 -5.68 9.16 0.14
CA ILE A 10 -4.89 8.54 -0.91
C ILE A 10 -4.52 7.10 -0.51
N GLN A 11 -3.99 6.91 0.69
CA GLN A 11 -3.46 5.64 1.19
C GLN A 11 -4.56 4.60 1.48
N HIS A 12 -5.71 5.01 2.02
CA HIS A 12 -6.74 4.10 2.53
C HIS A 12 -8.02 4.05 1.69
N LYS A 13 -8.17 4.93 0.70
CA LYS A 13 -9.37 4.99 -0.14
C LYS A 13 -9.03 4.96 -1.61
N TRP A 14 -8.35 5.99 -2.11
CA TRP A 14 -8.10 6.13 -3.54
C TRP A 14 -7.21 5.02 -4.10
N LEU A 15 -6.05 4.77 -3.47
CA LEU A 15 -5.09 3.81 -3.98
C LEU A 15 -5.62 2.37 -3.94
N PRO A 16 -6.22 1.88 -2.83
CA PRO A 16 -6.86 0.56 -2.83
C PRO A 16 -7.97 0.46 -3.88
N TRP A 17 -8.87 1.44 -3.95
CA TRP A 17 -9.96 1.44 -4.93
C TRP A 17 -9.43 1.39 -6.36
N PHE A 18 -8.45 2.24 -6.68
CA PHE A 18 -7.89 2.33 -8.02
C PHE A 18 -7.17 1.04 -8.39
N TYR A 19 -6.39 0.49 -7.47
CA TYR A 19 -5.70 -0.77 -7.67
C TYR A 19 -6.67 -1.93 -7.94
N TYR A 20 -7.77 -2.07 -7.19
CA TYR A 20 -8.71 -3.17 -7.42
C TYR A 20 -9.53 -3.03 -8.69
N ASN A 21 -9.82 -1.79 -9.13
CA ASN A 21 -10.63 -1.54 -10.34
C ASN A 21 -9.81 -1.49 -11.64
N ALA A 22 -8.50 -1.19 -11.56
CA ALA A 22 -7.66 -0.96 -12.73
C ALA A 22 -6.26 -1.59 -12.59
N SER A 23 -6.15 -2.72 -11.88
CA SER A 23 -4.87 -3.26 -11.36
C SER A 23 -3.69 -3.14 -12.31
N LYS A 24 -3.77 -3.75 -13.50
CA LYS A 24 -2.69 -3.69 -14.49
C LYS A 24 -2.31 -2.26 -14.88
N LYS A 25 -3.31 -1.41 -15.12
CA LYS A 25 -3.09 -0.01 -15.51
C LYS A 25 -2.51 0.82 -14.37
N VAL A 26 -2.90 0.56 -13.12
CA VAL A 26 -2.27 1.20 -11.95
C VAL A 26 -0.79 0.83 -11.89
N MET A 27 -0.44 -0.44 -12.07
CA MET A 27 0.96 -0.89 -12.06
C MET A 27 1.79 -0.27 -13.18
N GLU A 28 1.22 -0.17 -14.39
CA GLU A 28 1.85 0.52 -15.53
C GLU A 28 2.09 2.00 -15.21
N LEU A 29 1.07 2.70 -14.68
CA LEU A 29 1.18 4.12 -14.33
C LEU A 29 2.20 4.38 -13.22
N LEU A 30 2.22 3.55 -12.17
CA LEU A 30 3.21 3.66 -11.09
C LEU A 30 4.63 3.46 -11.61
N LYS A 31 4.82 2.52 -12.55
CA LYS A 31 6.12 2.27 -13.18
C LYS A 31 6.56 3.44 -14.07
N GLU A 32 5.63 4.05 -14.81
CA GLU A 32 5.93 5.14 -15.75
C GLU A 32 6.11 6.50 -15.05
N GLN A 33 5.22 6.83 -14.11
CA GLN A 33 5.12 8.17 -13.52
C GLN A 33 5.81 8.26 -12.16
N GLY A 34 6.04 7.13 -11.49
CA GLY A 34 6.64 7.11 -10.17
C GLY A 34 5.81 7.93 -9.17
N GLY A 35 6.52 8.69 -8.34
CA GLY A 35 5.89 9.59 -7.38
C GLY A 35 5.10 10.76 -7.98
N SER A 36 5.32 11.10 -9.26
CA SER A 36 4.64 12.23 -9.92
C SER A 36 3.12 12.03 -9.97
N MET A 37 2.67 10.77 -10.06
CA MET A 37 1.25 10.41 -9.96
C MET A 37 0.59 10.95 -8.69
N PHE A 38 1.30 10.92 -7.55
CA PHE A 38 0.75 11.42 -6.29
C PHE A 38 0.76 12.94 -6.22
N ILE A 39 1.76 13.59 -6.84
CA ILE A 39 1.80 15.05 -6.95
C ILE A 39 0.65 15.56 -7.80
N ASP A 40 0.42 14.95 -8.96
CA ASP A 40 -0.69 15.31 -9.84
C ASP A 40 -2.04 15.10 -9.16
N LEU A 41 -2.20 14.00 -8.42
CA LEU A 41 -3.41 13.73 -7.65
C LEU A 41 -3.62 14.78 -6.54
N LEU A 42 -2.58 15.11 -5.77
CA LEU A 42 -2.66 16.13 -4.72
C LEU A 42 -3.02 17.50 -5.30
N ASN A 43 -2.41 17.89 -6.41
CA ASN A 43 -2.78 19.14 -7.10
C ASN A 43 -4.23 19.10 -7.59
N THR A 44 -4.67 17.99 -8.18
CA THR A 44 -6.07 17.82 -8.64
C THR A 44 -7.07 17.91 -7.49
N MET A 45 -6.76 17.30 -6.34
CA MET A 45 -7.59 17.37 -5.13
C MET A 45 -7.73 18.78 -4.54
N ASN A 46 -6.90 19.73 -4.98
CA ASN A 46 -6.89 21.13 -4.53
C ASN A 46 -7.03 22.11 -5.69
N GLU A 47 -7.57 21.69 -6.84
CA GLU A 47 -7.65 22.54 -8.04
C GLU A 47 -8.43 23.85 -7.82
N ASP A 48 -9.38 23.84 -6.89
CA ASP A 48 -10.20 25.00 -6.51
C ASP A 48 -9.51 25.96 -5.55
N ASP A 49 -8.34 25.61 -4.99
CA ASP A 49 -7.55 26.46 -4.10
C ASP A 49 -6.36 27.08 -4.87
N PRO A 50 -6.46 28.34 -5.32
CA PRO A 50 -5.39 28.99 -6.08
C PRO A 50 -4.14 29.29 -5.24
N GLN A 51 -4.20 29.16 -3.92
CA GLN A 51 -3.05 29.33 -3.02
C GLN A 51 -2.38 28.00 -2.67
N TYR A 52 -2.98 26.88 -3.07
CA TYR A 52 -2.42 25.57 -2.79
C TYR A 52 -1.08 25.39 -3.50
N CYS A 53 -0.11 24.92 -2.72
CA CYS A 53 1.17 24.43 -3.21
C CYS A 53 1.40 23.07 -2.60
N CYS A 54 1.62 22.05 -3.43
CA CYS A 54 1.89 20.69 -2.96
C CYS A 54 3.14 20.72 -2.05
N PRO A 55 3.06 20.23 -0.80
CA PRO A 55 4.17 20.27 0.13
C PRO A 55 5.21 19.17 -0.09
N PHE A 56 5.01 18.31 -1.09
CA PHE A 56 5.88 17.19 -1.43
C PHE A 56 6.38 17.28 -2.86
N ASP A 57 7.51 16.64 -3.10
CA ASP A 57 8.03 16.36 -4.42
C ASP A 57 7.82 14.88 -4.79
N ALA A 58 7.90 14.56 -6.08
CA ALA A 58 7.74 13.18 -6.56
C ALA A 58 8.74 12.21 -5.88
N VAL A 59 9.92 12.68 -5.49
CA VAL A 59 10.94 11.87 -4.81
C VAL A 59 10.54 11.43 -3.39
N ASP A 60 9.55 12.10 -2.78
CA ASP A 60 9.02 11.72 -1.47
C ASP A 60 8.12 10.48 -1.56
N PHE A 61 7.63 10.15 -2.75
CA PHE A 61 6.84 8.96 -3.05
C PHE A 61 7.66 7.94 -3.86
N ARG A 62 8.51 7.17 -3.17
CA ARG A 62 9.44 6.25 -3.85
C ARG A 62 8.78 4.91 -4.14
N ILE A 63 8.79 4.53 -5.41
CA ILE A 63 8.21 3.27 -5.88
C ILE A 63 9.32 2.28 -6.20
N GLU A 64 9.21 1.08 -5.64
CA GLU A 64 10.15 -0.02 -5.83
C GLU A 64 9.36 -1.29 -6.16
N THR A 65 9.81 -2.04 -7.17
CA THR A 65 9.16 -3.30 -7.54
C THR A 65 10.13 -4.45 -7.33
N MET A 66 9.64 -5.50 -6.68
CA MET A 66 10.38 -6.74 -6.42
C MET A 66 9.58 -7.91 -6.98
N GLU A 67 10.25 -8.82 -7.66
CA GLU A 67 9.64 -10.03 -8.22
C GLU A 67 10.16 -11.26 -7.48
N ASP A 68 9.24 -12.11 -7.03
CA ASP A 68 9.55 -13.42 -6.47
C ASP A 68 9.33 -14.48 -7.55
N VAL A 69 10.41 -14.82 -8.26
CA VAL A 69 10.37 -15.71 -9.43
C VAL A 69 9.81 -17.10 -9.08
N ASP A 70 10.11 -17.61 -7.88
CA ASP A 70 9.69 -18.95 -7.46
C ASP A 70 8.18 -19.05 -7.25
N SER A 71 7.55 -17.97 -6.80
CA SER A 71 6.11 -17.92 -6.52
C SER A 71 5.30 -17.18 -7.59
N ASN A 72 5.98 -16.59 -8.58
CA ASN A 72 5.41 -15.74 -9.62
C ASN A 72 4.57 -14.57 -9.04
N VAL A 73 5.11 -13.91 -8.01
CA VAL A 73 4.47 -12.80 -7.31
C VAL A 73 5.28 -11.52 -7.48
N THR A 74 4.59 -10.43 -7.78
CA THR A 74 5.13 -9.08 -7.82
C THR A 74 4.72 -8.32 -6.56
N PHE A 75 5.70 -7.65 -5.94
CA PHE A 75 5.54 -6.74 -4.82
C PHE A 75 5.90 -5.33 -5.28
N CYS A 76 4.89 -4.48 -5.48
CA CYS A 76 5.11 -3.04 -5.70
C CYS A 76 5.00 -2.29 -4.38
N GLN A 77 6.14 -1.82 -3.91
CA GLN A 77 6.32 -1.06 -2.70
C GLN A 77 6.24 0.45 -3.01
N ILE A 78 5.38 1.17 -2.29
CA ILE A 78 5.26 2.62 -2.35
C ILE A 78 5.65 3.15 -0.98
N ASN A 79 6.85 3.73 -0.86
CA ASN A 79 7.27 4.45 0.32
C ASN A 79 6.57 5.81 0.34
N MET A 80 5.85 6.09 1.43
CA MET A 80 5.11 7.35 1.59
C MET A 80 6.03 8.44 2.17
N PRO A 81 5.68 9.73 2.00
CA PRO A 81 6.39 10.82 2.65
C PRO A 81 6.48 10.60 4.18
N PRO A 82 7.59 10.99 4.83
CA PRO A 82 7.87 10.64 6.22
C PRO A 82 7.08 11.51 7.22
N ILE A 83 5.75 11.42 7.18
CA ILE A 83 4.86 12.12 8.12
C ILE A 83 4.44 11.16 9.22
N GLN A 84 4.88 11.47 10.44
CA GLN A 84 4.56 10.68 11.64
C GLN A 84 3.24 11.15 12.24
N LYS A 85 2.14 10.77 11.61
CA LYS A 85 0.77 10.94 12.14
C LYS A 85 0.09 9.58 12.25
N PRO A 86 -0.65 9.31 13.35
CA PRO A 86 -1.41 8.09 13.47
C PRO A 86 -2.28 7.84 12.24
N LEU A 87 -2.42 6.58 11.86
CA LEU A 87 -3.13 6.07 10.68
C LEU A 87 -2.51 6.43 9.33
N LEU A 88 -1.43 7.22 9.26
CA LEU A 88 -0.68 7.33 8.01
C LEU A 88 0.23 6.13 7.82
N CYS A 89 0.32 5.72 6.57
CA CYS A 89 1.21 4.65 6.15
C CYS A 89 2.64 5.18 6.03
N ARG A 90 3.63 4.46 6.57
CA ARG A 90 5.03 4.62 6.11
C ARG A 90 5.23 4.02 4.71
N ARG A 91 4.40 3.02 4.38
CA ARG A 91 4.50 2.27 3.14
C ARG A 91 3.18 1.60 2.79
N VAL A 92 2.94 1.45 1.48
CA VAL A 92 1.86 0.63 0.93
C VAL A 92 2.46 -0.40 -0.02
N TYR A 93 1.99 -1.64 0.05
CA TYR A 93 2.34 -2.71 -0.87
C TYR A 93 1.14 -3.09 -1.73
N LEU A 94 1.32 -3.03 -3.04
CA LEU A 94 0.42 -3.62 -4.02
C LEU A 94 1.02 -4.96 -4.44
N VAL A 95 0.39 -6.06 -4.05
CA VAL A 95 0.94 -7.40 -4.24
C VAL A 95 0.00 -8.20 -5.13
N HIS A 96 0.54 -8.85 -6.15
CA HIS A 96 -0.24 -9.70 -7.04
C HIS A 96 0.57 -10.84 -7.65
N ASN A 97 -0.12 -11.89 -8.09
CA ASN A 97 0.42 -12.81 -9.07
C ASN A 97 0.35 -12.24 -10.50
N GLU A 98 1.00 -12.89 -11.45
CA GLU A 98 1.14 -12.43 -12.85
C GLU A 98 -0.19 -12.05 -13.53
N ASP A 99 -1.26 -12.80 -13.28
CA ASP A 99 -2.57 -12.60 -13.90
C ASP A 99 -3.56 -11.78 -13.05
N PHE A 100 -3.12 -11.28 -11.89
CA PHE A 100 -3.93 -10.51 -10.92
C PHE A 100 -5.13 -11.28 -10.32
N SER A 101 -5.21 -12.61 -10.50
CA SER A 101 -6.27 -13.44 -9.89
C SER A 101 -6.12 -13.56 -8.37
N SER A 102 -4.91 -13.41 -7.85
CA SER A 102 -4.62 -13.21 -6.43
C SER A 102 -3.92 -11.88 -6.27
N ARG A 103 -4.55 -10.94 -5.56
CA ARG A 103 -3.98 -9.62 -5.29
C ARG A 103 -4.45 -9.07 -3.95
N PHE A 104 -3.61 -8.29 -3.31
CA PHE A 104 -3.91 -7.67 -2.02
C PHE A 104 -3.17 -6.34 -1.85
N VAL A 105 -3.76 -5.43 -1.06
CA VAL A 105 -3.14 -4.16 -0.68
C VAL A 105 -2.78 -4.21 0.80
N TYR A 106 -1.50 -4.21 1.12
CA TYR A 106 -1.03 -4.09 2.50
C TYR A 106 -0.63 -2.64 2.81
N THR A 107 -0.96 -2.19 4.01
CA THR A 107 -0.66 -0.86 4.53
C THR A 107 0.19 -1.02 5.79
N ILE A 108 1.29 -0.27 5.89
CA ILE A 108 2.12 -0.25 7.09
C ILE A 108 1.85 1.03 7.86
N GLU A 109 1.02 0.93 8.88
CA GLU A 109 0.33 2.06 9.49
C GLU A 109 0.92 2.41 10.86
N LEU A 110 1.12 3.71 11.10
CA LEU A 110 1.50 4.21 12.42
C LEU A 110 0.29 4.15 13.35
N THR A 111 0.40 3.46 14.47
CA THR A 111 -0.65 3.39 15.50
C THR A 111 -0.63 4.63 16.39
N GLU A 112 -1.69 4.81 17.19
CA GLU A 112 -1.71 5.83 18.25
C GLU A 112 -0.64 5.58 19.34
N SER A 113 -0.19 4.33 19.52
CA SER A 113 0.91 3.97 20.43
C SER A 113 2.29 4.29 19.87
N GLY A 114 2.39 4.76 18.62
CA GLY A 114 3.66 5.07 17.96
C GLY A 114 4.38 3.85 17.37
N GLU A 115 3.66 2.74 17.16
CA GLU A 115 4.19 1.50 16.58
C GLU A 115 3.70 1.34 15.14
N TYR A 116 4.38 0.53 14.34
CA TYR A 116 3.91 0.20 12.99
C TYR A 116 3.29 -1.18 12.94
N TRP A 117 2.08 -1.26 12.37
CA TRP A 117 1.34 -2.51 12.19
C TRP A 117 1.14 -2.81 10.70
N ILE A 118 1.10 -4.10 10.35
CA ILE A 118 0.63 -4.55 9.03
C ILE A 118 -0.89 -4.62 9.05
N CYS A 119 -1.50 -3.80 8.21
CA CYS A 119 -2.91 -3.79 7.90
C CYS A 119 -3.11 -4.00 6.39
N GLY A 120 -4.35 -3.91 5.94
CA GLY A 120 -4.60 -3.86 4.51
C GLY A 120 -6.07 -3.86 4.11
N TRP A 121 -6.27 -3.79 2.81
CA TRP A 121 -7.58 -3.70 2.18
C TRP A 121 -7.75 -4.85 1.20
N SER A 122 -8.86 -5.58 1.32
CA SER A 122 -9.30 -6.56 0.32
C SER A 122 -10.10 -5.89 -0.81
N GLU A 123 -10.33 -6.65 -1.89
CA GLU A 123 -11.08 -6.20 -3.08
C GLU A 123 -12.52 -5.73 -2.75
N ASN A 124 -13.16 -6.35 -1.75
CA ASN A 124 -14.50 -5.97 -1.29
C ASN A 124 -14.50 -4.80 -0.28
N ASN A 125 -13.42 -4.01 -0.23
CA ASN A 125 -13.27 -2.85 0.68
C ASN A 125 -13.37 -3.24 2.17
N THR A 126 -12.96 -4.45 2.54
CA THR A 126 -12.82 -4.86 3.93
C THR A 126 -11.42 -4.51 4.43
N TYR A 127 -11.36 -3.83 5.56
CA TYR A 127 -10.12 -3.51 6.24
C TYR A 127 -9.72 -4.65 7.18
N LEU A 128 -8.46 -5.08 7.10
CA LEU A 128 -7.89 -6.18 7.86
C LEU A 128 -6.68 -5.68 8.64
N ILE A 129 -6.55 -6.15 9.88
CA ILE A 129 -5.38 -5.93 10.74
C ILE A 129 -4.73 -7.30 10.91
N PHE A 130 -3.48 -7.45 10.49
CA PHE A 130 -2.77 -8.74 10.49
C PHE A 130 -1.96 -9.00 11.76
N ASP A 131 -1.80 -7.97 12.59
CA ASP A 131 -1.14 -7.93 13.91
C ASP A 131 0.33 -8.39 13.92
N GLY A 132 1.16 -7.63 14.61
CA GLY A 132 2.60 -7.77 14.63
C GLY A 132 3.23 -6.40 14.66
N LYS A 133 3.71 -6.01 15.84
CA LYS A 133 4.62 -4.88 15.98
C LYS A 133 5.78 -5.11 15.01
N LEU A 134 5.90 -4.24 14.02
CA LEU A 134 7.01 -4.26 13.11
C LEU A 134 8.25 -3.66 13.76
N THR A 135 9.39 -4.20 13.37
CA THR A 135 10.67 -3.53 13.59
C THR A 135 10.84 -2.42 12.54
N ASP A 136 11.85 -1.57 12.73
CA ASP A 136 12.25 -0.58 11.71
C ASP A 136 13.15 -1.18 10.62
N ASP A 137 13.38 -2.50 10.63
CA ASP A 137 14.10 -3.19 9.57
C ASP A 137 13.18 -3.41 8.35
N VAL A 138 13.50 -2.73 7.26
CA VAL A 138 12.80 -2.81 5.97
C VAL A 138 12.76 -4.23 5.43
N ASN A 139 13.81 -5.04 5.65
CA ASN A 139 13.85 -6.41 5.16
C ASN A 139 12.90 -7.31 5.97
N ASP A 140 12.84 -7.12 7.29
CA ASP A 140 11.91 -7.86 8.16
C ASP A 140 10.46 -7.56 7.77
N GLU A 141 10.11 -6.29 7.59
CA GLU A 141 8.79 -5.87 7.11
C GLU A 141 8.42 -6.53 5.77
N PHE A 142 9.32 -6.47 4.78
CA PHE A 142 9.09 -7.07 3.48
C PHE A 142 8.87 -8.60 3.59
N LEU A 143 9.68 -9.29 4.38
CA LEU A 143 9.55 -10.72 4.61
C LEU A 143 8.20 -11.08 5.27
N GLN A 144 7.72 -10.26 6.20
CA GLN A 144 6.41 -10.45 6.83
C GLN A 144 5.26 -10.25 5.83
N VAL A 145 5.30 -9.20 5.01
CA VAL A 145 4.31 -8.98 3.94
C VAL A 145 4.33 -10.13 2.93
N LYS A 146 5.52 -10.55 2.49
CA LYS A 146 5.70 -11.71 1.61
C LYS A 146 5.08 -12.97 2.21
N LYS A 147 5.37 -13.27 3.48
CA LYS A 147 4.80 -14.42 4.19
C LYS A 147 3.28 -14.36 4.23
N LEU A 148 2.70 -13.20 4.56
CA LEU A 148 1.24 -13.02 4.61
C LEU A 148 0.61 -13.27 3.24
N PHE A 149 1.18 -12.76 2.17
CA PHE A 149 0.62 -12.96 0.83
C PHE A 149 0.71 -14.43 0.39
N LEU A 150 1.86 -15.08 0.60
CA LEU A 150 2.04 -16.48 0.19
C LEU A 150 1.16 -17.45 0.98
N LEU A 151 0.92 -17.20 2.26
CA LEU A 151 0.00 -18.02 3.08
C LEU A 151 -1.47 -17.88 2.63
N ASN A 152 -1.87 -16.71 2.13
CA ASN A 152 -3.26 -16.42 1.77
C ASN A 152 -3.57 -16.57 0.27
N SER A 153 -2.56 -16.51 -0.61
CA SER A 153 -2.70 -16.66 -2.07
C SER A 153 -2.83 -18.12 -2.50
N HIS A 154 -2.31 -19.06 -1.70
CA HIS A 154 -2.68 -20.45 -1.83
C HIS A 154 -4.10 -20.65 -1.29
N LYS A 155 -4.98 -21.25 -2.12
CA LYS A 155 -6.14 -21.99 -1.62
C LYS A 155 -5.65 -23.15 -0.74
N ILE A 156 -5.14 -22.86 0.45
CA ILE A 156 -5.03 -23.85 1.51
C ILE A 156 -6.42 -23.91 2.10
N SER A 157 -7.19 -24.91 1.68
CA SER A 157 -8.29 -25.40 2.47
C SER A 157 -7.73 -25.82 3.82
N VAL A 158 -7.74 -24.92 4.79
CA VAL A 158 -7.49 -25.26 6.19
C VAL A 158 -8.64 -26.17 6.58
N GLN A 159 -8.41 -27.49 6.55
CA GLN A 159 -9.21 -28.38 7.35
C GLN A 159 -8.93 -28.02 8.80
N ILE A 160 -9.88 -27.32 9.43
CA ILE A 160 -9.91 -27.17 10.87
C ILE A 160 -10.18 -28.57 11.41
N SER A 161 -9.11 -29.28 11.77
CA SER A 161 -9.21 -30.44 12.63
C SER A 161 -9.53 -29.94 14.04
N ASN A 162 -10.80 -30.06 14.42
CA ASN A 162 -11.21 -29.94 15.82
C ASN A 162 -10.53 -31.07 16.61
N THR A 163 -9.66 -30.71 17.54
CA THR A 163 -9.27 -31.54 18.68
C THR A 163 -9.50 -30.77 19.96
#